data_AF-A0A7N0ZS39-F1
#
_entry.id   AF-A0A7N0ZS39-F1
#
_cell.length_a   1.000
_cell.length_b   1.000
_cell.length_c   1.000
_cell.angle_alpha   90.00
_cell.angle_beta   90.00
_cell.angle_gamma   90.00
#
_symmetry.space_group_name_H-M   'P 1'
#
loop_
_entity.id
_entity.type
_entity.pdbx_description
1 polymer ?
#
loop_
_entity_poly.entity_id
_entity_poly.type
_entity_poly.pdbx_seq_one_letter_code
_entity_poly.pdbx_strand_id
1 'polypeptide(L)'
;MEKGNSDDSEIRPVSSPPPVDRFGFLKNQQNGAPQVSSQSSIPREKERIKKWRKMIGVGGIDWKHYVKRKPHVVKRRIRKGIPDCLRGLVWQFISGSRDLLLMNPGVYEQLVIYESSASEMDIIRDISRTFPSHVFFQLRHGPGQRSLYNVLKAYSVYDREVGYVQGMGFLAGLLLLYMSEEDAFWLLVALLKGAVHAPMEGLYQVGLPLVQQYLFQFESLVKEYMPKLGEHFAQEMINPTMYCSQWFITVFSYSFPFHLTLRIWDVFLHEGVKIVFKVGLALLKSRQDELVQYPFEKLLHALRNFPEDAMNPDTLLPLAYSFKVLIFFSPT
;
A
#
# COMPACT_ATOMS: atom_id res chain seq x y z
N MET A 1 -43.24 49.63 27.10
CA MET A 1 -41.77 49.69 26.93
C MET A 1 -41.20 48.47 27.61
N GLU A 2 -41.13 47.37 26.87
CA GLU A 2 -40.61 46.08 27.36
C GLU A 2 -39.10 46.00 27.16
N LYS A 3 -38.45 45.35 28.13
CA LYS A 3 -37.00 45.21 28.29
C LYS A 3 -36.39 44.41 27.14
N GLY A 4 -35.39 45.00 26.47
CA GLY A 4 -34.50 44.27 25.58
C GLY A 4 -33.57 43.38 26.39
N ASN A 5 -33.65 42.07 26.16
CA ASN A 5 -32.72 41.10 26.71
C ASN A 5 -31.64 40.83 25.66
N SER A 6 -30.39 41.01 26.06
CA SER A 6 -29.15 40.75 25.35
C SER A 6 -29.01 39.28 24.95
N ASP A 7 -28.84 39.02 23.66
CA ASP A 7 -28.47 37.69 23.16
C ASP A 7 -26.95 37.62 23.03
N ASP A 8 -26.31 37.29 24.15
CA ASP A 8 -24.87 37.06 24.26
C ASP A 8 -24.59 35.67 23.68
N SER A 9 -24.29 35.62 22.37
CA SER A 9 -23.97 34.37 21.68
C SER A 9 -22.62 33.84 22.15
N GLU A 10 -22.65 32.95 23.15
CA GLU A 10 -21.50 32.18 23.62
C GLU A 10 -20.79 31.50 22.44
N ILE A 11 -19.59 32.00 22.13
CA ILE A 11 -18.65 31.36 21.22
C ILE A 11 -18.24 30.02 21.87
N ARG A 12 -18.89 28.93 21.43
CA ARG A 12 -18.48 27.58 21.82
C ARG A 12 -17.00 27.40 21.46
N PRO A 13 -16.14 26.96 22.41
CA PRO A 13 -14.74 26.74 22.10
C PRO A 13 -14.64 25.66 21.02
N VAL A 14 -13.95 25.99 19.91
CA VAL A 14 -13.63 25.05 18.84
C VAL A 14 -12.91 23.87 19.49
N SER A 15 -13.53 22.69 19.45
CA SER A 15 -12.94 21.46 19.98
C SER A 15 -11.59 21.23 19.29
N SER A 16 -10.55 20.95 20.09
CA SER A 16 -9.22 20.64 19.57
C SER A 16 -9.32 19.46 18.59
N PRO A 17 -8.65 19.52 17.42
CA PRO A 17 -8.71 18.43 16.46
C PRO A 17 -8.22 17.12 17.09
N PRO A 18 -8.84 15.99 16.74
CA PRO A 18 -8.52 14.71 17.36
C PRO A 18 -7.04 14.36 17.15
N PRO A 19 -6.40 13.71 18.13
CA PRO A 19 -4.98 13.39 18.03
C PRO A 19 -4.73 12.40 16.90
N VAL A 20 -3.78 12.73 16.02
CA VAL A 20 -3.35 11.87 14.91
C VAL A 20 -1.95 11.32 15.15
N ASP A 21 -1.64 10.20 14.52
CA ASP A 21 -0.27 9.71 14.39
C ASP A 21 0.51 10.50 13.34
N ARG A 22 1.79 10.15 13.17
CA ARG A 22 2.70 10.82 12.21
C ARG A 22 2.30 10.65 10.73
N PHE A 23 1.37 9.75 10.43
CA PHE A 23 0.89 9.47 9.09
C PHE A 23 -0.51 10.01 8.86
N GLY A 24 -1.15 10.67 9.83
CA GLY A 24 -2.48 11.24 9.70
C GLY A 24 -3.63 10.31 10.07
N PHE A 25 -3.36 9.16 10.69
CA PHE A 25 -4.41 8.30 11.24
C PHE A 25 -4.82 8.74 12.64
N LEU A 26 -6.13 8.75 12.90
CA LEU A 26 -6.69 9.04 14.22
C LEU A 26 -6.18 8.02 15.25
N LYS A 27 -5.70 8.51 16.40
CA LYS A 27 -5.32 7.65 17.52
C LYS A 27 -6.58 7.25 18.29
N ASN A 28 -6.82 5.95 18.42
CA ASN A 28 -7.82 5.47 19.37
C ASN A 28 -7.35 5.81 20.80
N GLN A 29 -8.20 6.48 21.58
CA GLN A 29 -7.89 6.88 22.97
C GLN A 29 -7.59 5.69 23.92
N GLN A 30 -7.72 4.44 23.46
CA GLN A 30 -7.54 3.24 24.28
C GLN A 30 -6.15 2.59 24.18
N ASN A 31 -5.30 2.94 23.21
CA ASN A 31 -3.95 2.36 23.10
C ASN A 31 -2.88 3.45 23.25
N GLY A 32 -2.44 3.64 24.49
CA GLY A 32 -1.22 4.38 24.81
C GLY A 32 0.01 3.63 24.32
N ALA A 33 0.28 3.67 23.01
CA ALA A 33 1.59 3.25 22.50
C ALA A 33 2.65 4.19 23.08
N PRO A 34 3.73 3.67 23.70
CA PRO A 34 4.77 4.52 24.26
C PRO A 34 5.37 5.38 23.16
N GLN A 35 5.44 6.70 23.40
CA GLN A 35 6.21 7.59 22.55
C GLN A 35 7.65 7.11 22.52
N VAL A 36 8.11 6.59 21.38
CA VAL A 36 9.55 6.44 21.15
C VAL A 36 10.12 7.85 21.10
N SER A 37 10.73 8.25 22.22
CA SER A 37 11.39 9.54 22.42
C SER A 37 12.30 9.89 21.23
N SER A 38 11.94 10.94 20.50
CA SER A 38 12.40 11.18 19.13
C SER A 38 13.54 12.20 19.01
N GLN A 39 14.30 12.47 20.08
CA GLN A 39 15.43 13.40 19.97
C GLN A 39 16.67 12.75 19.31
N SER A 40 16.89 11.44 19.48
CA SER A 40 18.04 10.73 18.89
C SER A 40 17.86 10.32 17.41
N SER A 41 16.62 10.33 16.90
CA SER A 41 16.28 9.90 15.54
C SER A 41 16.40 11.01 14.49
N ILE A 42 16.25 12.28 14.89
CA ILE A 42 16.25 13.44 13.99
C ILE A 42 17.56 13.59 13.21
N PRO A 43 18.77 13.50 13.83
CA PRO A 43 20.03 13.62 13.09
C PRO A 43 20.22 12.50 12.06
N ARG A 44 19.82 11.27 12.40
CA ARG A 44 19.91 10.11 11.50
C ARG A 44 18.98 10.28 10.29
N GLU A 45 17.77 10.78 10.50
CA GLU A 45 16.82 11.03 9.41
C GLU A 45 17.28 12.15 8.47
N LYS A 46 17.82 13.26 9.01
CA LYS A 46 18.42 14.34 8.20
C LYS A 46 19.55 13.81 7.31
N GLU A 47 20.44 12.98 7.84
CA GLU A 47 21.52 12.36 7.08
C GLU A 47 21.01 11.37 6.01
N ARG A 48 19.93 10.64 6.29
CA ARG A 48 19.26 9.80 5.28
C ARG A 48 18.74 10.65 4.13
N ILE A 49 17.98 11.71 4.43
CA ILE A 49 17.42 12.64 3.44
C ILE A 49 18.54 13.27 2.59
N LYS A 50 19.62 13.76 3.21
CA LYS A 50 20.78 14.34 2.50
C LYS A 50 21.36 13.37 1.48
N LYS A 51 21.55 12.11 1.89
CA LYS A 51 22.09 11.08 1.00
C LYS A 51 21.12 10.73 -0.14
N TRP A 52 19.81 10.73 0.11
CA TRP A 52 18.80 10.52 -0.93
C TRP A 52 18.72 11.70 -1.91
N ARG A 53 18.75 12.94 -1.43
CA ARG A 53 18.82 14.15 -2.28
C ARG A 53 20.02 14.11 -3.22
N LYS A 54 21.18 13.67 -2.73
CA LYS A 54 22.38 13.47 -3.56
C LYS A 54 22.20 12.40 -4.65
N MET A 55 21.32 11.42 -4.46
CA MET A 55 21.03 10.40 -5.47
C MET A 55 20.02 10.88 -6.51
N ILE A 56 19.04 11.66 -6.06
CA ILE A 56 17.95 12.16 -6.89
C ILE A 56 18.40 13.34 -7.75
N GLY A 57 19.26 14.22 -7.20
CA GLY A 57 19.61 15.48 -7.84
C GLY A 57 18.49 16.51 -7.71
N VAL A 58 18.71 17.72 -8.23
CA VAL A 58 17.69 18.76 -8.27
C VAL A 58 16.61 18.36 -9.27
N GLY A 59 15.35 18.27 -8.84
CA GLY A 59 14.24 17.89 -9.73
C GLY A 59 14.30 16.47 -10.32
N GLY A 60 15.19 15.59 -9.82
CA GLY A 60 15.32 14.22 -10.32
C GLY A 60 16.34 14.01 -11.45
N ILE A 61 17.04 15.06 -11.89
CA ILE A 61 17.94 15.01 -13.06
C ILE A 61 19.05 13.95 -12.93
N ASP A 62 19.53 13.67 -11.72
CA ASP A 62 20.64 12.74 -11.49
C ASP A 62 20.15 11.30 -11.30
N TRP A 63 18.85 11.08 -11.09
CA TRP A 63 18.31 9.79 -10.69
C TRP A 63 18.66 8.68 -11.69
N LYS A 64 18.33 8.85 -12.98
CA LYS A 64 18.58 7.85 -14.02
C LYS A 64 20.07 7.51 -14.13
N HIS A 65 20.94 8.52 -14.08
CA HIS A 65 22.40 8.32 -14.10
C HIS A 65 22.90 7.59 -12.84
N TYR A 66 22.40 7.97 -11.65
CA TYR A 66 22.81 7.36 -10.39
C TYR A 66 22.41 5.89 -10.31
N VAL A 67 21.18 5.55 -10.73
CA VAL A 67 20.67 4.17 -10.78
C VAL A 67 21.56 3.30 -11.67
N LYS A 68 21.90 3.78 -12.87
CA LYS A 68 22.79 3.07 -13.80
C LYS A 68 24.18 2.82 -13.22
N ARG A 69 24.75 3.82 -12.52
CA ARG A 69 26.10 3.74 -11.98
C ARG A 69 26.20 2.95 -10.67
N LYS A 70 25.18 3.01 -9.81
CA LYS A 70 25.20 2.45 -8.46
C LYS A 70 23.92 1.67 -8.10
N PRO A 71 23.52 0.67 -8.90
CA PRO A 71 22.26 -0.05 -8.71
C PRO A 71 22.17 -0.75 -7.34
N HIS A 72 23.27 -1.36 -6.87
CA HIS A 72 23.32 -2.00 -5.56
C HIS A 72 23.11 -1.02 -4.40
N VAL A 73 23.57 0.24 -4.54
CA VAL A 73 23.38 1.27 -3.51
C VAL A 73 21.91 1.71 -3.46
N VAL A 74 21.27 1.86 -4.62
CA VAL A 74 19.84 2.18 -4.74
C VAL A 74 19.01 1.09 -4.08
N LYS A 75 19.18 -0.16 -4.53
CA LYS A 75 18.49 -1.33 -3.96
C LYS A 75 18.64 -1.42 -2.44
N ARG A 76 19.87 -1.31 -1.93
CA ARG A 76 20.14 -1.35 -0.48
C ARG A 76 19.44 -0.22 0.28
N ARG A 77 19.35 0.98 -0.29
CA ARG A 77 18.70 2.12 0.38
C ARG A 77 17.19 2.03 0.34
N ILE A 78 16.61 1.55 -0.76
CA ILE A 78 15.19 1.25 -0.87
C ILE A 78 14.79 0.20 0.18
N ARG A 79 15.54 -0.91 0.28
CA ARG A 79 15.29 -1.94 1.32
C ARG A 79 15.40 -1.41 2.74
N LYS A 80 16.28 -0.44 2.99
CA LYS A 80 16.37 0.28 4.28
C LYS A 80 15.23 1.28 4.53
N GLY A 81 14.37 1.52 3.55
CA GLY A 81 13.26 2.47 3.60
C GLY A 81 13.61 3.83 3.01
N ILE A 82 12.66 4.36 2.25
CA ILE A 82 12.69 5.71 1.69
C ILE A 82 12.25 6.70 2.79
N PRO A 83 12.93 7.85 2.97
CA PRO A 83 12.45 8.91 3.84
C PRO A 83 11.05 9.33 3.46
N ASP A 84 10.20 9.54 4.46
CA ASP A 84 8.76 9.72 4.24
C ASP A 84 8.44 10.87 3.28
N CYS A 85 9.06 12.02 3.49
CA CYS A 85 8.95 13.21 2.63
C CYS A 85 9.47 13.05 1.19
N LEU A 86 10.14 11.94 0.86
CA LEU A 86 10.69 11.68 -0.47
C LEU A 86 9.91 10.60 -1.23
N ARG A 87 8.94 9.91 -0.60
CA ARG A 87 8.19 8.82 -1.23
C ARG A 87 7.42 9.28 -2.46
N GLY A 88 6.69 10.39 -2.36
CA GLY A 88 5.91 10.94 -3.49
C GLY A 88 6.73 11.06 -4.76
N LEU A 89 7.97 11.55 -4.65
CA LEU A 89 8.88 11.70 -5.79
C LEU A 89 9.57 10.38 -6.18
N VAL A 90 10.15 9.66 -5.20
CA VAL A 90 10.94 8.46 -5.49
C VAL A 90 10.07 7.34 -6.06
N TRP A 91 8.84 7.17 -5.54
CA TRP A 91 7.88 6.19 -6.03
C TRP A 91 7.57 6.40 -7.50
N GLN A 92 7.36 7.65 -7.94
CA GLN A 92 7.16 7.96 -9.37
C GLN A 92 8.35 7.57 -10.24
N PHE A 93 9.58 7.72 -9.73
CA PHE A 93 10.78 7.36 -10.48
C PHE A 93 11.03 5.86 -10.57
N ILE A 94 10.76 5.10 -9.50
CA ILE A 94 10.98 3.65 -9.49
C ILE A 94 9.86 2.87 -10.17
N SER A 95 8.64 3.43 -10.22
CA SER A 95 7.50 2.84 -10.93
C SER A 95 7.49 3.14 -12.43
N GLY A 96 8.25 4.15 -12.88
CA GLY A 96 8.18 4.66 -14.25
C GLY A 96 6.99 5.59 -14.51
N SER A 97 6.15 5.88 -13.51
CA SER A 97 4.93 6.68 -13.71
C SER A 97 5.21 8.12 -14.10
N ARG A 98 6.36 8.68 -13.69
CA ARG A 98 6.76 10.03 -14.13
C ARG A 98 6.94 10.12 -15.63
N ASP A 99 7.55 9.09 -16.23
CA ASP A 99 7.77 9.05 -17.69
C ASP A 99 6.42 8.89 -18.42
N LEU A 100 5.49 8.07 -17.89
CA LEU A 100 4.13 7.95 -18.44
C LEU A 100 3.36 9.27 -18.43
N LEU A 101 3.40 10.00 -17.30
CA LEU A 101 2.76 11.31 -17.18
C LEU A 101 3.29 12.27 -18.24
N LEU A 102 4.62 12.40 -18.36
CA LEU A 102 5.25 13.32 -19.32
C LEU A 102 4.95 12.96 -20.78
N MET A 103 4.72 11.69 -21.09
CA MET A 103 4.38 11.22 -22.43
C MET A 103 2.91 11.45 -22.81
N ASN A 104 2.03 11.71 -21.83
CA ASN A 104 0.58 11.73 -22.02
C ASN A 104 -0.08 12.99 -21.40
N PRO A 105 0.35 14.21 -21.80
CA PRO A 105 -0.17 15.44 -21.23
C PRO A 105 -1.67 15.61 -21.52
N GLY A 106 -2.45 15.98 -20.50
CA GLY A 106 -3.88 16.27 -20.66
C GLY A 106 -4.80 15.05 -20.66
N VAL A 107 -4.26 13.82 -20.66
CA VAL A 107 -5.07 12.59 -20.73
C VAL A 107 -5.87 12.40 -19.44
N TYR A 108 -5.26 12.66 -18.28
CA TYR A 108 -5.94 12.50 -17.00
C TYR A 108 -7.16 13.43 -16.89
N GLU A 109 -6.99 14.69 -17.25
CA GLU A 109 -8.04 15.70 -17.24
C GLU A 109 -9.19 15.32 -18.16
N GLN A 110 -8.88 14.80 -19.36
CA GLN A 110 -9.88 14.31 -20.29
C GLN A 110 -10.69 13.15 -19.70
N LEU A 111 -10.02 12.18 -19.09
CA LEU A 111 -10.67 11.01 -18.47
C LEU A 111 -11.57 11.40 -17.29
N VAL A 112 -11.19 12.41 -16.51
CA VAL A 112 -12.01 12.91 -15.40
C VAL A 112 -13.27 13.58 -15.91
N ILE A 113 -13.17 14.42 -16.96
CA ILE A 113 -14.28 15.26 -17.44
C ILE A 113 -15.29 14.49 -18.32
N TYR A 114 -14.83 13.72 -19.31
CA TYR A 114 -15.66 13.47 -20.49
C TYR A 114 -16.38 12.12 -20.56
N GLU A 115 -16.03 11.14 -19.71
CA GLU A 115 -16.53 9.78 -19.88
C GLU A 115 -17.28 9.27 -18.66
N SER A 116 -18.44 8.64 -18.85
CA SER A 116 -19.12 7.91 -17.77
C SER A 116 -18.42 6.58 -17.51
N SER A 117 -18.39 6.14 -16.24
CA SER A 117 -17.86 4.83 -15.88
C SER A 117 -18.99 3.87 -15.51
N ALA A 118 -18.95 2.64 -16.03
CA ALA A 118 -19.85 1.58 -15.60
C ALA A 118 -19.63 1.18 -14.13
N SER A 119 -18.49 1.55 -13.55
CA SER A 119 -18.10 1.17 -12.20
C SER A 119 -18.33 2.24 -11.13
N GLU A 120 -18.99 3.36 -11.46
CA GLU A 120 -19.18 4.48 -10.52
C GLU A 120 -19.81 4.04 -9.20
N MET A 121 -20.85 3.19 -9.26
CA MET A 121 -21.55 2.72 -8.06
C MET A 121 -20.67 1.83 -7.17
N ASP A 122 -19.81 1.00 -7.76
CA ASP A 122 -18.88 0.16 -7.01
C ASP A 122 -17.75 0.99 -6.40
N ILE A 123 -17.25 1.99 -7.14
CA ILE A 123 -16.27 2.96 -6.64
C ILE A 123 -16.84 3.73 -5.44
N ILE A 124 -18.07 4.26 -5.54
CA ILE A 124 -18.73 5.01 -4.47
C ILE A 124 -18.88 4.18 -3.20
N ARG A 125 -19.23 2.89 -3.34
CA ARG A 125 -19.35 1.97 -2.20
C ARG A 125 -18.01 1.82 -1.46
N ASP A 126 -16.91 1.79 -2.19
CA ASP A 126 -15.59 1.45 -1.67
C ASP A 126 -14.79 2.63 -1.11
N ILE A 127 -15.07 3.85 -1.58
CA ILE A 127 -14.40 5.05 -1.09
C ILE A 127 -14.55 5.20 0.43
N SER A 128 -15.75 4.98 0.96
CA SER A 128 -16.05 5.16 2.39
C SER A 128 -15.30 4.18 3.31
N ARG A 129 -14.84 3.04 2.78
CA ARG A 129 -14.09 2.01 3.52
C ARG A 129 -12.58 2.07 3.30
N THR A 130 -12.09 2.99 2.46
CA THR A 130 -10.68 3.14 2.15
C THR A 130 -10.02 4.13 3.13
N PHE A 131 -9.13 3.61 3.99
CA PHE A 131 -8.46 4.38 5.07
C PHE A 131 -9.40 5.29 5.88
N PRO A 132 -10.53 4.77 6.43
CA PRO A 132 -11.59 5.60 7.01
C PRO A 132 -11.15 6.39 8.26
N SER A 133 -10.12 5.93 8.97
CA SER A 133 -9.52 6.60 10.12
C SER A 133 -8.43 7.61 9.76
N HIS A 134 -8.13 7.81 8.48
CA HIS A 134 -7.16 8.80 8.04
C HIS A 134 -7.81 10.16 7.82
N VAL A 135 -7.22 11.25 8.33
CA VAL A 135 -7.83 12.59 8.30
C VAL A 135 -8.16 13.12 6.90
N PHE A 136 -7.43 12.67 5.88
CA PHE A 136 -7.70 13.02 4.48
C PHE A 136 -8.96 12.34 3.92
N PHE A 137 -9.29 11.12 4.37
CA PHE A 137 -10.39 10.31 3.84
C PHE A 137 -11.61 10.23 4.77
N GLN A 138 -11.46 10.62 6.05
CA GLN A 138 -12.53 10.52 7.07
C GLN A 138 -13.79 11.31 6.72
N LEU A 139 -13.65 12.45 6.04
CA LEU A 139 -14.78 13.31 5.72
C LEU A 139 -15.55 12.72 4.54
N ARG A 140 -16.79 12.30 4.79
CA ARG A 140 -17.71 11.83 3.75
C ARG A 140 -17.89 12.91 2.69
N HIS A 141 -17.68 12.57 1.43
CA HIS A 141 -17.69 13.51 0.30
C HIS A 141 -16.64 14.65 0.41
N GLY A 142 -15.66 14.51 1.30
CA GLY A 142 -14.56 15.46 1.47
C GLY A 142 -13.55 15.42 0.31
N PRO A 143 -12.54 16.30 0.33
CA PRO A 143 -11.52 16.37 -0.72
C PRO A 143 -10.84 15.02 -1.00
N GLY A 144 -10.39 14.28 0.01
CA GLY A 144 -9.71 13.01 -0.22
C GLY A 144 -10.59 11.93 -0.83
N GLN A 145 -11.87 11.85 -0.42
CA GLN A 145 -12.84 10.93 -1.04
C GLN A 145 -13.14 11.30 -2.49
N ARG A 146 -13.20 12.60 -2.81
CA ARG A 146 -13.37 13.09 -4.19
C ARG A 146 -12.15 12.79 -5.06
N SER A 147 -10.94 13.01 -4.55
CA SER A 147 -9.73 12.66 -5.29
C SER A 147 -9.60 11.16 -5.51
N LEU A 148 -9.95 10.34 -4.51
CA LEU A 148 -10.01 8.89 -4.66
C LEU A 148 -11.02 8.46 -5.73
N TYR A 149 -12.21 9.08 -5.72
CA TYR A 149 -13.20 8.86 -6.77
C TYR A 149 -12.65 9.19 -8.15
N ASN A 150 -12.07 10.38 -8.34
CA ASN A 150 -11.56 10.82 -9.63
C ASN A 150 -10.48 9.90 -10.18
N VAL A 151 -9.51 9.48 -9.35
CA VAL A 151 -8.44 8.56 -9.77
C VAL A 151 -9.02 7.21 -10.20
N LEU A 152 -9.89 6.62 -9.38
CA LEU A 152 -10.48 5.31 -9.67
C LEU A 152 -11.41 5.35 -10.88
N LYS A 153 -12.21 6.42 -11.00
CA LYS A 153 -13.09 6.66 -12.14
C LYS A 153 -12.27 6.82 -13.41
N ALA A 154 -11.25 7.69 -13.40
CA ALA A 154 -10.38 7.89 -14.56
C ALA A 154 -9.69 6.58 -14.98
N TYR A 155 -9.19 5.79 -14.02
CA TYR A 155 -8.61 4.48 -14.32
C TYR A 155 -9.62 3.52 -14.94
N SER A 156 -10.84 3.43 -14.39
CA SER A 156 -11.88 2.53 -14.92
C SER A 156 -12.32 2.87 -16.35
N VAL A 157 -12.12 4.13 -16.75
CA VAL A 157 -12.34 4.60 -18.12
C VAL A 157 -11.13 4.29 -18.99
N TYR A 158 -9.92 4.53 -18.48
CA TYR A 158 -8.66 4.28 -19.18
C TYR A 158 -8.49 2.80 -19.57
N ASP A 159 -8.85 1.90 -18.66
CA ASP A 159 -8.85 0.45 -18.89
C ASP A 159 -10.26 -0.09 -18.63
N ARG A 160 -11.10 -0.08 -19.66
CA ARG A 160 -12.50 -0.54 -19.57
C ARG A 160 -12.64 -2.06 -19.41
N GLU A 161 -11.61 -2.83 -19.77
CA GLU A 161 -11.63 -4.28 -19.61
C GLU A 161 -11.50 -4.68 -18.14
N VAL A 162 -10.65 -3.97 -17.41
CA VAL A 162 -10.54 -4.09 -15.95
C VAL A 162 -11.64 -3.31 -15.24
N GLY A 163 -11.90 -2.08 -15.68
CA GLY A 163 -12.78 -1.14 -15.01
C GLY A 163 -12.31 -0.85 -13.58
N TYR A 164 -13.16 -1.19 -12.61
CA TYR A 164 -12.83 -1.13 -11.20
C TYR A 164 -13.18 -2.46 -10.51
N VAL A 165 -12.25 -2.94 -9.69
CA VAL A 165 -12.45 -4.08 -8.81
C VAL A 165 -12.11 -3.71 -7.38
N GLN A 166 -12.91 -4.24 -6.45
CA GLN A 166 -12.72 -4.06 -5.02
C GLN A 166 -11.27 -4.34 -4.61
N GLY A 167 -10.68 -3.40 -3.88
CA GLY A 167 -9.29 -3.44 -3.44
C GLY A 167 -8.40 -2.42 -4.15
N MET A 168 -8.73 -2.03 -5.38
CA MET A 168 -8.00 -0.96 -6.10
C MET A 168 -8.03 0.37 -5.34
N GLY A 169 -9.10 0.61 -4.58
CA GLY A 169 -9.21 1.78 -3.71
C GLY A 169 -8.05 1.91 -2.71
N PHE A 170 -7.55 0.80 -2.16
CA PHE A 170 -6.42 0.83 -1.23
C PHE A 170 -5.07 1.07 -1.91
N LEU A 171 -4.95 0.78 -3.21
CA LEU A 171 -3.77 1.20 -3.99
C LEU A 171 -3.83 2.72 -4.22
N ALA A 172 -4.91 3.20 -4.84
CA ALA A 172 -5.09 4.61 -5.16
C ALA A 172 -5.08 5.51 -3.91
N GLY A 173 -5.73 5.07 -2.84
CA GLY A 173 -5.77 5.78 -1.56
C GLY A 173 -4.38 5.95 -0.95
N LEU A 174 -3.53 4.91 -0.99
CA LEU A 174 -2.16 5.02 -0.50
C LEU A 174 -1.34 6.00 -1.33
N LEU A 175 -1.50 5.97 -2.66
CA LEU A 175 -0.79 6.87 -3.56
C LEU A 175 -1.17 8.33 -3.30
N LEU A 176 -2.46 8.61 -3.15
CA LEU A 176 -3.01 9.94 -2.86
C LEU A 176 -2.53 10.53 -1.52
N LEU A 177 -2.02 9.71 -0.59
CA LEU A 177 -1.37 10.20 0.63
C LEU A 177 0.02 10.80 0.39
N TYR A 178 0.62 10.56 -0.77
CA TYR A 178 2.00 10.95 -1.07
C TYR A 178 2.17 11.79 -2.34
N MET A 179 1.15 11.89 -3.20
CA MET A 179 1.24 12.61 -4.48
C MET A 179 -0.10 13.21 -4.90
N SER A 180 -0.07 14.02 -5.97
CA SER A 180 -1.28 14.61 -6.55
C SER A 180 -2.19 13.56 -7.18
N GLU A 181 -3.40 13.98 -7.55
CA GLU A 181 -4.40 13.13 -8.20
C GLU A 181 -3.88 12.51 -9.51
N GLU A 182 -3.31 13.33 -10.39
CA GLU A 182 -2.75 12.89 -11.66
C GLU A 182 -1.51 12.00 -11.48
N ASP A 183 -0.60 12.35 -10.55
CA ASP A 183 0.57 11.53 -10.24
C ASP A 183 0.15 10.13 -9.75
N ALA A 184 -0.89 10.07 -8.90
CA ALA A 184 -1.44 8.84 -8.37
C ALA A 184 -2.11 7.99 -9.46
N PHE A 185 -2.85 8.63 -10.37
CA PHE A 185 -3.43 7.96 -11.54
C PHE A 185 -2.34 7.31 -12.40
N TRP A 186 -1.30 8.04 -12.79
CA TRP A 186 -0.23 7.49 -13.63
C TRP A 186 0.57 6.40 -12.92
N LEU A 187 0.71 6.46 -11.60
CA LEU A 187 1.36 5.40 -10.85
C LEU A 187 0.49 4.14 -10.75
N LEU A 188 -0.83 4.30 -10.61
CA LEU A 188 -1.76 3.18 -10.72
C LEU A 188 -1.70 2.53 -12.12
N VAL A 189 -1.70 3.33 -13.19
CA VAL A 189 -1.50 2.85 -14.57
C VAL A 189 -0.18 2.11 -14.71
N ALA A 190 0.92 2.67 -14.19
CA ALA A 190 2.25 2.07 -14.24
C ALA A 190 2.28 0.67 -13.59
N LEU A 191 1.55 0.48 -12.49
CA LEU A 191 1.46 -0.81 -11.80
C LEU A 191 0.61 -1.81 -12.59
N LEU A 192 -0.57 -1.40 -13.01
CA LEU A 192 -1.55 -2.32 -13.57
C LEU A 192 -1.21 -2.72 -15.00
N LYS A 193 -0.75 -1.76 -15.84
CA LYS A 193 -0.31 -2.01 -17.22
C LYS A 193 1.15 -2.43 -17.35
N GLY A 194 1.93 -2.41 -16.26
CA GLY A 194 3.29 -2.92 -16.21
C GLY A 194 4.34 -2.04 -16.90
N ALA A 195 4.61 -0.84 -16.37
CA ALA A 195 5.62 0.06 -16.92
C ALA A 195 7.07 -0.39 -16.65
N VAL A 196 7.32 -0.98 -15.47
CA VAL A 196 8.65 -1.43 -15.04
C VAL A 196 8.68 -2.92 -14.72
N HIS A 197 7.62 -3.44 -14.09
CA HIS A 197 7.46 -4.86 -13.75
C HIS A 197 6.31 -5.46 -14.57
N ALA A 198 6.15 -6.78 -14.51
CA ALA A 198 5.04 -7.46 -15.16
C ALA A 198 3.67 -6.83 -14.78
N PRO A 199 2.73 -6.68 -15.72
CA PRO A 199 1.41 -6.13 -15.47
C PRO A 199 0.68 -6.81 -14.31
N MET A 200 -0.05 -6.02 -13.52
CA MET A 200 -0.84 -6.49 -12.39
C MET A 200 -2.34 -6.49 -12.66
N GLU A 201 -2.80 -6.02 -13.82
CA GLU A 201 -4.21 -6.00 -14.21
C GLU A 201 -4.91 -7.35 -14.08
N GLY A 202 -4.20 -8.48 -14.29
CA GLY A 202 -4.74 -9.83 -14.08
C GLY A 202 -5.18 -10.13 -12.63
N LEU A 203 -4.80 -9.30 -11.65
CA LEU A 203 -5.36 -9.37 -10.28
C LEU A 203 -6.78 -8.84 -10.19
N TYR A 204 -7.22 -8.09 -11.20
CA TYR A 204 -8.48 -7.34 -11.25
C TYR A 204 -9.30 -7.69 -12.50
N GLN A 205 -8.87 -8.66 -13.31
CA GLN A 205 -9.69 -9.20 -14.40
C GLN A 205 -10.77 -10.14 -13.85
N VAL A 206 -11.82 -10.35 -14.64
CA VAL A 206 -12.91 -11.29 -14.31
C VAL A 206 -12.34 -12.67 -13.99
N GLY A 207 -12.76 -13.26 -12.86
CA GLY A 207 -12.24 -14.54 -12.36
C GLY A 207 -10.94 -14.44 -11.56
N LEU A 208 -10.32 -13.26 -11.48
CA LEU A 208 -9.10 -12.99 -10.72
C LEU A 208 -7.94 -13.97 -11.05
N PRO A 209 -7.63 -14.22 -12.34
CA PRO A 209 -6.72 -15.29 -12.75
C PRO A 209 -5.35 -15.17 -12.09
N LEU A 210 -4.80 -13.96 -11.99
CA LEU A 210 -3.48 -13.76 -11.39
C LEU A 210 -3.51 -13.92 -9.87
N VAL A 211 -4.64 -13.65 -9.20
CA VAL A 211 -4.81 -13.95 -7.77
C VAL A 211 -4.75 -15.46 -7.57
N GLN A 212 -5.49 -16.24 -8.34
CA GLN A 212 -5.50 -17.71 -8.23
C GLN A 212 -4.09 -18.28 -8.47
N GLN A 213 -3.40 -17.80 -9.51
CA GLN A 213 -2.02 -18.20 -9.80
C GLN A 213 -1.07 -17.86 -8.64
N TYR A 214 -1.16 -16.66 -8.06
CA TYR A 214 -0.31 -16.26 -6.94
C TYR A 214 -0.61 -17.07 -5.67
N LEU A 215 -1.87 -17.36 -5.39
CA LEU A 215 -2.25 -18.18 -4.24
C LEU A 215 -1.74 -19.62 -4.37
N PHE A 216 -1.85 -20.22 -5.54
CA PHE A 216 -1.29 -21.55 -5.83
C PHE A 216 0.25 -21.59 -5.65
N GLN A 217 0.94 -20.59 -6.19
CA GLN A 217 2.39 -20.46 -6.00
C GLN A 217 2.76 -20.25 -4.53
N PHE A 218 1.99 -19.42 -3.82
CA PHE A 218 2.22 -19.16 -2.40
C PHE A 218 2.05 -20.43 -1.56
N GLU A 219 1.00 -21.22 -1.81
CA GLU A 219 0.80 -22.52 -1.14
C GLU A 219 1.99 -23.46 -1.36
N SER A 220 2.48 -23.54 -2.59
CA SER A 220 3.64 -24.37 -2.95
C SER A 220 4.90 -23.92 -2.20
N LEU A 221 5.12 -22.61 -2.10
CA LEU A 221 6.23 -22.04 -1.35
C LEU A 221 6.10 -22.27 0.16
N VAL A 222 4.88 -22.27 0.71
CA VAL A 222 4.67 -22.62 2.13
C VAL A 222 5.06 -24.08 2.37
N LYS A 223 4.65 -25.00 1.51
CA LYS A 223 5.04 -26.42 1.58
C LYS A 223 6.55 -26.63 1.43
N GLU A 224 7.21 -25.85 0.58
CA GLU A 224 8.67 -25.89 0.40
C GLU A 224 9.44 -25.38 1.63
N TYR A 225 9.11 -24.18 2.12
CA TYR A 225 9.90 -23.49 3.16
C TYR A 225 9.47 -23.82 4.59
N MET A 226 8.24 -24.32 4.77
CA MET A 226 7.63 -24.63 6.07
C MET A 226 6.79 -25.92 5.95
N PRO A 227 7.41 -27.07 5.63
CA PRO A 227 6.68 -28.30 5.28
C PRO A 227 5.69 -28.77 6.35
N LYS A 228 6.06 -28.70 7.63
CA LYS A 228 5.15 -29.04 8.75
C LYS A 228 3.91 -28.15 8.78
N LEU A 229 4.07 -26.85 8.50
CA LEU A 229 2.96 -25.91 8.46
C LEU A 229 2.10 -26.15 7.21
N GLY A 230 2.72 -26.42 6.07
CA GLY A 230 2.01 -26.77 4.83
C GLY A 230 1.18 -28.05 4.95
N GLU A 231 1.70 -29.07 5.65
CA GLU A 231 0.96 -30.30 5.97
C GLU A 231 -0.21 -30.01 6.91
N HIS A 232 0.03 -29.24 7.98
CA HIS A 232 -1.02 -28.84 8.92
C HIS A 232 -2.13 -28.04 8.24
N PHE A 233 -1.80 -27.13 7.33
CA PHE A 233 -2.79 -26.41 6.53
C PHE A 233 -3.64 -27.35 5.68
N ALA A 234 -3.05 -28.40 5.12
CA ALA A 234 -3.80 -29.40 4.35
C ALA A 234 -4.73 -30.22 5.25
N GLN A 235 -4.27 -30.62 6.44
CA GLN A 235 -5.07 -31.37 7.42
C GLN A 235 -6.27 -30.55 7.94
N GLU A 236 -6.04 -29.27 8.23
CA GLU A 236 -7.08 -28.33 8.68
C GLU A 236 -7.87 -27.70 7.53
N MET A 237 -7.66 -28.12 6.28
CA MET A 237 -8.36 -27.61 5.09
C MET A 237 -8.26 -26.08 4.90
N ILE A 238 -7.13 -25.48 5.31
CA ILE A 238 -6.84 -24.06 5.14
C ILE A 238 -6.45 -23.78 3.69
N ASN A 239 -7.32 -23.05 2.98
CA ASN A 239 -7.01 -22.56 1.64
C ASN A 239 -6.42 -21.14 1.71
N PRO A 240 -5.34 -20.82 0.95
CA PRO A 240 -4.78 -19.47 0.86
C PRO A 240 -5.80 -18.35 0.59
N THR A 241 -6.86 -18.63 -0.18
CA THR A 241 -7.94 -17.67 -0.48
C THR A 241 -8.61 -17.11 0.79
N MET A 242 -8.60 -17.87 1.89
CA MET A 242 -9.26 -17.53 3.15
C MET A 242 -8.54 -16.44 3.95
N TYR A 243 -7.25 -16.20 3.70
CA TYR A 243 -6.43 -15.29 4.51
C TYR A 243 -5.50 -14.36 3.73
N CYS A 244 -4.98 -14.73 2.55
CA CYS A 244 -3.93 -13.95 1.88
C CYS A 244 -4.30 -13.32 0.53
N SER A 245 -5.52 -13.50 0.02
CA SER A 245 -5.97 -12.84 -1.23
C SER A 245 -5.73 -11.33 -1.19
N GLN A 246 -6.07 -10.68 -0.07
CA GLN A 246 -5.91 -9.23 0.11
C GLN A 246 -4.45 -8.79 0.17
N TRP A 247 -3.51 -9.67 0.52
CA TRP A 247 -2.09 -9.33 0.54
C TRP A 247 -1.58 -9.02 -0.87
N PHE A 248 -2.06 -9.78 -1.86
CA PHE A 248 -1.75 -9.59 -3.27
C PHE A 248 -2.57 -8.46 -3.89
N ILE A 249 -3.89 -8.46 -3.68
CA ILE A 249 -4.82 -7.49 -4.26
C ILE A 249 -4.55 -6.06 -3.79
N THR A 250 -4.09 -5.87 -2.55
CA THR A 250 -3.85 -4.52 -1.99
C THR A 250 -2.39 -4.26 -1.68
N VAL A 251 -1.49 -5.20 -1.99
CA VAL A 251 -0.06 -5.08 -1.61
C VAL A 251 0.05 -4.70 -0.12
N PHE A 252 -0.67 -5.45 0.72
CA PHE A 252 -0.80 -5.25 2.16
C PHE A 252 -1.44 -3.93 2.64
N SER A 253 -1.93 -3.04 1.77
CA SER A 253 -2.43 -1.73 2.20
C SER A 253 -3.82 -1.73 2.86
N TYR A 254 -4.52 -2.86 2.90
CA TYR A 254 -5.83 -2.99 3.55
C TYR A 254 -5.79 -3.11 5.09
N SER A 255 -5.12 -4.13 5.62
CA SER A 255 -5.26 -4.52 7.04
C SER A 255 -3.96 -4.46 7.86
N PHE A 256 -2.85 -4.00 7.28
CA PHE A 256 -1.56 -3.98 7.95
C PHE A 256 -1.23 -2.59 8.50
N PRO A 257 -0.40 -2.50 9.57
CA PRO A 257 0.07 -1.21 10.08
C PRO A 257 0.70 -0.37 8.98
N PHE A 258 0.26 0.89 8.87
CA PHE A 258 0.62 1.75 7.75
C PHE A 258 2.14 1.89 7.55
N HIS A 259 2.91 2.01 8.65
CA HIS A 259 4.37 2.08 8.59
C HIS A 259 5.03 0.85 7.96
N LEU A 260 4.48 -0.35 8.16
CA LEU A 260 4.93 -1.59 7.51
C LEU A 260 4.54 -1.55 6.02
N THR A 261 3.29 -1.18 5.71
CA THR A 261 2.80 -1.04 4.32
C THR A 261 3.74 -0.16 3.50
N LEU A 262 4.14 1.01 4.01
CA LEU A 262 5.08 1.89 3.33
C LEU A 262 6.44 1.23 3.04
N ARG A 263 6.95 0.43 3.98
CA ARG A 263 8.23 -0.28 3.83
C ARG A 263 8.13 -1.41 2.81
N ILE A 264 6.97 -2.08 2.72
CA ILE A 264 6.68 -3.07 1.68
C ILE A 264 6.60 -2.37 0.32
N TRP A 265 5.87 -1.26 0.23
CA TRP A 265 5.69 -0.49 -1.00
C TRP A 265 6.98 0.09 -1.56
N ASP A 266 7.86 0.62 -0.69
CA ASP A 266 9.20 1.07 -1.09
C ASP A 266 9.93 -0.02 -1.89
N VAL A 267 9.88 -1.28 -1.43
CA VAL A 267 10.57 -2.42 -2.08
C VAL A 267 9.76 -2.98 -3.24
N PHE A 268 8.44 -3.04 -3.13
CA PHE A 268 7.53 -3.56 -4.16
C PHE A 268 7.65 -2.78 -5.46
N LEU A 269 7.65 -1.45 -5.40
CA LEU A 269 7.79 -0.63 -6.60
C LEU A 269 9.14 -0.83 -7.29
N HIS A 270 10.19 -1.21 -6.55
CA HIS A 270 11.52 -1.43 -7.10
C HIS A 270 11.81 -2.89 -7.52
N GLU A 271 11.30 -3.89 -6.79
CA GLU A 271 11.62 -5.32 -7.00
C GLU A 271 10.43 -6.15 -7.51
N GLY A 272 9.26 -5.52 -7.69
CA GLY A 272 8.04 -6.13 -8.16
C GLY A 272 7.35 -7.02 -7.11
N VAL A 273 6.33 -7.75 -7.57
CA VAL A 273 5.43 -8.56 -6.73
C VAL A 273 6.14 -9.65 -5.91
N LYS A 274 7.37 -10.03 -6.25
CA LYS A 274 8.17 -11.01 -5.49
C LYS A 274 8.29 -10.68 -4.01
N ILE A 275 8.30 -9.39 -3.65
CA ILE A 275 8.35 -9.01 -2.24
C ILE A 275 7.07 -9.38 -1.49
N VAL A 276 5.92 -9.41 -2.16
CA VAL A 276 4.63 -9.73 -1.54
C VAL A 276 4.63 -11.18 -1.04
N PHE A 277 5.08 -12.11 -1.90
CA PHE A 277 5.31 -13.51 -1.52
C PHE A 277 6.27 -13.64 -0.34
N LYS A 278 7.42 -12.96 -0.42
CA LYS A 278 8.46 -13.03 0.61
C LYS A 278 7.98 -12.54 1.97
N VAL A 279 7.20 -11.45 1.99
CA VAL A 279 6.61 -10.91 3.21
C VAL A 279 5.56 -11.87 3.77
N GLY A 280 4.69 -12.42 2.93
CA GLY A 280 3.72 -13.45 3.36
C GLY A 280 4.41 -14.68 3.98
N LEU A 281 5.47 -15.18 3.36
CA LEU A 281 6.27 -16.30 3.88
C LEU A 281 6.93 -15.93 5.21
N ALA A 282 7.46 -14.71 5.34
CA ALA A 282 8.09 -14.25 6.57
C ALA A 282 7.09 -14.11 7.74
N LEU A 283 5.88 -13.62 7.46
CA LEU A 283 4.79 -13.55 8.44
C LEU A 283 4.47 -14.95 8.98
N LEU A 284 4.25 -15.92 8.09
CA LEU A 284 4.00 -17.31 8.48
C LEU A 284 5.19 -17.91 9.24
N LYS A 285 6.41 -17.70 8.73
CA LYS A 285 7.63 -18.26 9.33
C LYS A 285 7.86 -17.78 10.75
N SER A 286 7.54 -16.51 11.03
CA SER A 286 7.71 -15.92 12.36
C SER A 286 6.83 -16.56 13.44
N ARG A 287 5.73 -17.23 13.05
CA ARG A 287 4.75 -17.84 13.96
C ARG A 287 4.51 -19.33 13.70
N GLN A 288 5.33 -19.98 12.86
CA GLN A 288 5.09 -21.35 12.39
C GLN A 288 4.88 -22.35 13.53
N ASP A 289 5.62 -22.19 14.64
CA ASP A 289 5.62 -23.13 15.77
C ASP A 289 4.31 -23.08 16.57
N GLU A 290 3.62 -21.94 16.54
CA GLU A 290 2.28 -21.79 17.12
C GLU A 290 1.20 -22.21 16.13
N LEU A 291 1.31 -21.76 14.87
CA LEU A 291 0.29 -22.01 13.86
C LEU A 291 0.06 -23.51 13.61
N VAL A 292 1.11 -24.33 13.71
CA VAL A 292 1.02 -25.79 13.56
C VAL A 292 0.23 -26.48 14.69
N GLN A 293 -0.07 -25.78 15.79
CA GLN A 293 -0.79 -26.34 16.93
C GLN A 293 -2.27 -25.93 16.93
N TYR A 294 -2.68 -25.01 16.06
CA TYR A 294 -4.01 -24.44 16.10
C TYR A 294 -4.99 -25.22 15.23
N PRO A 295 -6.18 -25.59 15.75
CA PRO A 295 -7.26 -26.11 14.91
C PRO A 295 -7.83 -25.01 14.01
N PHE A 296 -8.57 -25.40 12.98
CA PHE A 296 -9.10 -24.55 11.90
C PHE A 296 -9.53 -23.14 12.33
N GLU A 297 -10.44 -23.01 13.30
CA GLU A 297 -10.98 -21.71 13.69
C GLU A 297 -9.91 -20.77 14.28
N LYS A 298 -9.09 -21.30 15.20
CA LYS A 298 -8.02 -20.54 15.84
C LYS A 298 -6.90 -20.22 14.85
N LEU A 299 -6.61 -21.15 13.95
CA LEU A 299 -5.63 -20.96 12.89
C LEU A 299 -6.06 -19.86 11.92
N LEU A 300 -7.30 -19.90 11.43
CA LEU A 300 -7.82 -18.87 10.54
C LEU A 300 -7.89 -17.50 11.21
N HIS A 301 -8.24 -17.44 12.50
CA HIS A 301 -8.20 -16.20 13.26
C HIS A 301 -6.77 -15.64 13.37
N ALA A 302 -5.79 -16.49 13.67
CA ALA A 302 -4.38 -16.08 13.76
C ALA A 302 -3.81 -15.61 12.41
N LEU A 303 -4.17 -16.26 11.30
CA LEU A 303 -3.75 -15.87 9.95
C LEU A 303 -4.33 -14.53 9.47
N ARG A 304 -5.44 -14.10 10.07
CA ARG A 304 -6.06 -12.79 9.78
C ARG A 304 -5.58 -11.69 10.72
N ASN A 305 -5.01 -12.03 11.87
CA ASN A 305 -4.65 -11.10 12.93
C ASN A 305 -3.23 -11.39 13.45
N PHE A 306 -2.22 -10.98 12.68
CA PHE A 306 -0.84 -11.06 13.14
C PHE A 306 -0.59 -10.09 14.30
N PRO A 307 0.21 -10.48 15.31
CA PRO A 307 0.59 -9.58 16.40
C PRO A 307 1.59 -8.52 15.93
N GLU A 308 1.68 -7.39 16.64
CA GLU A 308 2.48 -6.23 16.23
C GLU A 308 3.98 -6.54 16.10
N ASP A 309 4.52 -7.43 16.94
CA ASP A 309 5.92 -7.85 16.92
C ASP A 309 6.29 -8.61 15.63
N ALA A 310 5.38 -9.46 15.13
CA ALA A 310 5.54 -10.14 13.85
C ALA A 310 5.48 -9.17 12.65
N MET A 311 4.90 -7.98 12.83
CA MET A 311 4.74 -6.95 11.80
C MET A 311 5.80 -5.84 11.85
N ASN A 312 6.84 -5.98 12.68
CA ASN A 312 7.94 -5.02 12.71
C ASN A 312 8.76 -5.08 11.40
N PRO A 313 8.80 -4.01 10.58
CA PRO A 313 9.49 -4.04 9.29
C PRO A 313 11.00 -4.27 9.38
N ASP A 314 11.63 -3.95 10.51
CA ASP A 314 13.08 -4.08 10.69
C ASP A 314 13.51 -5.52 11.01
N THR A 315 12.59 -6.40 11.40
CA THR A 315 12.81 -7.85 11.56
C THR A 315 12.16 -8.64 10.42
N LEU A 316 10.95 -8.26 10.03
CA LEU A 316 10.16 -8.95 9.01
C LEU A 316 10.80 -8.88 7.62
N LEU A 317 11.28 -7.71 7.19
CA LEU A 317 11.89 -7.58 5.84
C LEU A 317 13.22 -8.32 5.70
N PRO A 318 14.15 -8.28 6.67
CA PRO A 318 15.33 -9.15 6.64
C PRO A 318 14.98 -10.64 6.50
N LEU A 319 13.99 -11.12 7.26
CA LEU A 319 13.49 -12.50 7.12
C LEU A 319 12.87 -12.72 5.73
N ALA A 320 12.07 -11.78 5.21
CA ALA A 320 11.52 -11.86 3.87
C ALA A 320 12.64 -12.00 2.79
N TYR A 321 13.76 -11.32 2.97
CA TYR A 321 14.88 -11.40 2.03
C TYR A 321 15.62 -12.73 2.04
N SER A 322 15.48 -13.58 3.06
CA SER A 322 16.11 -14.91 3.09
C SER A 322 15.41 -15.91 2.17
N PHE A 323 14.15 -15.69 1.82
CA PHE A 323 13.42 -16.56 0.89
C PHE A 323 13.83 -16.31 -0.56
N LYS A 324 14.09 -17.39 -1.31
CA LYS A 324 14.33 -17.35 -2.76
C LYS A 324 13.02 -17.66 -3.49
N VAL A 325 12.35 -16.61 -3.96
CA VAL A 325 11.09 -16.75 -4.70
C VAL A 325 11.36 -16.62 -6.19
N LEU A 326 11.20 -17.71 -6.92
CA LEU A 326 11.16 -17.76 -8.37
C LEU A 326 9.69 -17.79 -8.78
N ILE A 327 9.20 -16.69 -9.37
CA ILE A 327 7.84 -16.61 -9.90
C ILE A 327 7.92 -17.07 -11.35
N PHE A 328 7.20 -18.14 -11.68
CA PHE A 328 6.96 -18.50 -13.06
C PHE A 328 5.72 -17.73 -13.53
N PHE A 329 5.94 -16.82 -14.47
CA PHE A 329 4.85 -16.35 -15.31
C PHE A 329 4.72 -17.40 -16.41
N SER A 330 3.61 -18.14 -16.47
CA SER A 330 3.32 -18.88 -17.69
C SER A 330 3.30 -17.87 -18.83
N PRO A 331 4.05 -18.09 -19.93
CA PRO A 331 3.79 -17.33 -21.13
C PRO A 331 2.34 -17.61 -21.52
N THR A 332 1.54 -16.54 -21.59
CA THR A 332 0.18 -16.57 -22.12
C THR A 332 0.14 -17.14 -23.53
#